data_AF-A0A940SPB9-F1
#
_entry.id   AF-A0A940SPB9-F1
#
_cell.length_a   1.000
_cell.length_b   1.000
_cell.length_c   1.000
_cell.angle_alpha   90.00
_cell.angle_beta   90.00
_cell.angle_gamma   90.00
#
_symmetry.space_group_name_H-M   'P 1'
#
loop_
_entity.id
_entity.type
_entity.pdbx_description
1 polymer ?
#
loop_
_entity_poly.entity_id
_entity_poly.type
_entity_poly.pdbx_seq_one_letter_code
_entity_poly.pdbx_strand_id
1 'polypeptide(L)'
;MKENLMEYKAVMFTPQDKKHVRSFLRFPASLYLKNELMQDAKTEAEILSGQHILSRYFSVYPFLCFDAAQQTAARCILTVYPDRDCAYIG
;
A
#
# COMPACT_ATOMS: atom_id res chain seq x y z
N MET A 1 -20.31 21.79 18.63
CA MET A 1 -19.44 20.60 18.60
C MET A 1 -18.27 20.94 17.71
N LYS A 2 -17.03 20.94 18.19
CA LYS A 2 -15.87 21.00 17.30
C LYS A 2 -15.84 19.67 16.56
N GLU A 3 -15.94 19.68 15.24
CA GLU A 3 -15.57 18.51 14.45
C GLU A 3 -14.15 18.14 14.83
N ASN A 4 -13.98 16.95 15.39
CA ASN A 4 -12.66 16.41 15.65
C ASN A 4 -12.12 16.02 14.28
N LEU A 5 -11.44 16.95 13.59
CA LEU A 5 -10.83 16.67 12.29
C LEU A 5 -9.84 15.53 12.50
N MET A 6 -10.17 14.34 12.01
CA MET A 6 -9.22 13.23 11.98
C MET A 6 -8.14 13.60 10.97
N GLU A 7 -6.93 13.84 11.47
CA GLU A 7 -5.77 14.10 10.64
C GLU A 7 -5.20 12.77 10.13
N TYR A 8 -5.06 12.69 8.81
CA TYR A 8 -4.51 11.55 8.12
C TYR A 8 -3.28 11.97 7.33
N LYS A 9 -2.20 11.21 7.45
CA LYS A 9 -0.94 11.48 6.76
C LYS A 9 -0.55 10.32 5.87
N ALA A 10 -0.57 10.55 4.55
CA ALA A 10 -0.03 9.62 3.57
C ALA A 10 1.49 9.79 3.44
N VAL A 11 2.20 8.66 3.39
CA VAL A 11 3.64 8.57 3.21
C VAL A 11 3.92 7.58 2.09
N MET A 12 4.59 8.05 1.04
CA MET A 12 5.19 7.17 0.03
C MET A 12 6.45 6.55 0.61
N PHE A 13 6.70 5.27 0.32
CA PHE A 13 7.89 4.57 0.79
C PHE A 13 8.55 3.75 -0.33
N THR A 14 9.78 3.29 -0.09
CA THR A 14 10.51 2.43 -1.02
C THR A 14 10.62 1.01 -0.49
N PRO A 15 10.92 0.01 -1.34
CA PRO A 15 11.03 -1.39 -0.92
C PRO A 15 12.19 -1.67 0.06
N GLN A 16 13.12 -0.73 0.20
CA GLN A 16 14.20 -0.77 1.19
C GLN A 16 13.69 -0.43 2.60
N ASP A 17 12.58 0.30 2.72
CA ASP A 17 11.94 0.59 4.00
C ASP A 17 11.20 -0.64 4.54
N LYS A 18 11.93 -1.50 5.25
CA LYS A 18 11.38 -2.75 5.79
C LYS A 18 10.27 -2.54 6.81
N LYS A 19 10.22 -1.39 7.48
CA LYS A 19 9.16 -1.07 8.44
C LYS A 19 7.86 -0.80 7.69
N HIS A 20 7.89 0.10 6.70
CA HIS A 20 6.71 0.41 5.92
C HIS A 20 6.25 -0.77 5.06
N VAL A 21 7.15 -1.51 4.42
CA VAL A 21 6.79 -2.75 3.69
C VAL A 21 6.04 -3.73 4.60
N ARG A 22 6.51 -3.94 5.83
CA ARG A 22 5.85 -4.84 6.78
C ARG A 22 4.46 -4.33 7.19
N SER A 23 4.33 -3.05 7.51
CA SER A 23 3.03 -2.45 7.85
C SER A 23 2.06 -2.56 6.69
N PHE A 24 2.52 -2.27 5.47
CA PHE A 24 1.73 -2.36 4.24
C PHE A 24 1.17 -3.76 4.00
N LEU A 25 2.02 -4.79 4.07
CA LEU A 25 1.61 -6.18 3.83
C LEU A 25 0.72 -6.74 4.93
N ARG A 26 0.87 -6.28 6.19
CA ARG A 26 0.07 -6.76 7.32
C ARG A 26 -1.30 -6.09 7.44
N PHE A 27 -1.45 -4.88 6.91
CA PHE A 27 -2.65 -4.08 7.13
C PHE A 27 -3.96 -4.77 6.71
N PRO A 28 -4.07 -5.44 5.54
CA PRO A 28 -5.31 -6.15 5.18
C PRO A 28 -5.73 -7.23 6.19
N ALA A 29 -4.76 -7.96 6.74
CA ALA A 29 -5.03 -8.99 7.75
C ALA A 29 -5.51 -8.42 9.09
N SER A 30 -5.38 -7.11 9.33
CA SER A 30 -5.98 -6.42 10.47
C SER A 30 -7.42 -5.96 10.22
N LEU A 31 -7.84 -5.90 8.95
CA LEU A 31 -9.18 -5.44 8.55
C LEU A 31 -10.16 -6.59 8.35
N TYR A 32 -9.67 -7.71 7.80
CA TYR A 32 -10.52 -8.80 7.34
C TYR A 32 -10.32 -10.07 8.14
N LEU A 33 -11.39 -10.87 8.25
CA LEU A 33 -11.28 -12.22 8.79
C LEU A 33 -10.40 -13.09 7.88
N LYS A 34 -9.70 -14.06 8.47
CA LYS A 34 -8.73 -14.89 7.74
C LYS A 34 -9.33 -15.62 6.52
N ASN A 35 -10.59 -16.04 6.59
CA ASN A 35 -11.31 -16.72 5.52
C ASN A 35 -11.87 -15.78 4.44
N GLU A 36 -11.85 -14.47 4.69
CA GLU A 36 -12.31 -13.42 3.76
C GLU A 36 -11.11 -12.61 3.20
N LEU A 37 -9.90 -12.89 3.68
CA LEU A 37 -8.69 -12.23 3.25
C LEU A 37 -8.27 -12.73 1.86
N MET A 38 -8.61 -11.95 0.84
CA MET A 38 -8.27 -12.22 -0.57
C MET A 38 -6.83 -11.82 -0.96
N GLN A 39 -6.08 -11.20 -0.03
CA GLN A 39 -4.74 -10.70 -0.30
C GLN A 39 -3.75 -11.85 -0.53
N ASP A 40 -3.01 -11.78 -1.64
CA ASP A 40 -1.77 -12.55 -1.82
C ASP A 40 -0.56 -11.68 -1.42
N ALA A 41 -0.17 -11.79 -0.14
CA ALA A 41 0.92 -10.99 0.42
C ALA A 41 2.28 -11.31 -0.21
N LYS A 42 2.48 -12.52 -0.76
CA LYS A 42 3.75 -12.88 -1.40
C LYS A 42 3.88 -12.16 -2.74
N THR A 43 2.84 -12.25 -3.58
CA THR A 43 2.79 -11.55 -4.86
C THR A 43 2.89 -10.04 -4.68
N GLU A 44 2.19 -9.47 -3.70
CA GLU A 44 2.33 -8.04 -3.37
C GLU A 44 3.76 -7.68 -2.96
N ALA A 45 4.44 -8.48 -2.13
CA ALA A 45 5.81 -8.23 -1.72
C ALA A 45 6.79 -8.25 -2.92
N GLU A 46 6.61 -9.18 -3.85
CA GLU A 46 7.41 -9.28 -5.08
C GLU A 46 7.13 -8.12 -6.04
N ILE A 47 5.88 -7.64 -6.12
CA ILE A 47 5.52 -6.44 -6.89
C ILE A 47 6.18 -5.20 -6.30
N LEU A 48 6.10 -5.02 -4.98
CA LEU A 48 6.74 -3.91 -4.28
C LEU A 48 8.24 -3.91 -4.52
N SER A 49 8.91 -5.07 -4.47
CA SER A 49 10.36 -5.17 -4.71
C SER A 49 10.76 -5.11 -6.19
N GLY A 50 9.81 -5.08 -7.12
CA GLY A 50 10.07 -5.13 -8.56
C GLY A 50 10.57 -6.50 -9.05
N GLN A 51 10.44 -7.55 -8.23
CA GLN A 51 10.89 -8.91 -8.55
C GLN A 51 9.81 -9.75 -9.23
N HIS A 52 8.55 -9.35 -9.14
CA HIS A 52 7.45 -10.05 -9.80
C HIS A 52 7.55 -9.91 -11.32
N ILE A 53 7.16 -10.95 -12.07
CA ILE A 53 7.26 -10.95 -13.54
C ILE A 53 6.48 -9.79 -14.19
N LEU A 54 5.38 -9.36 -13.56
CA LEU A 54 4.55 -8.26 -14.05
C LEU A 54 5.19 -6.88 -13.88
N SER A 55 6.17 -6.73 -12.97
CA SER A 55 6.89 -5.46 -12.77
C SER A 55 7.70 -5.01 -14.00
N ARG A 56 7.73 -5.81 -15.07
CA ARG A 56 8.24 -5.43 -16.39
C ARG A 56 7.31 -4.48 -17.15
N TYR A 57 6.02 -4.49 -16.82
CA TYR A 57 4.99 -3.74 -17.56
C TYR A 57 4.59 -2.44 -16.87
N PHE A 58 4.88 -2.29 -15.59
CA PHE A 58 4.48 -1.13 -14.79
C PHE A 58 5.48 -0.82 -13.67
N SER A 59 5.46 0.43 -13.22
CA SER A 59 6.09 0.87 -11.97
C SER A 59 5.03 1.03 -10.88
N VAL A 60 5.42 0.82 -9.62
CA VAL A 60 4.54 0.98 -8.46
C VAL A 60 5.10 2.02 -7.48
N TYR A 61 4.20 2.83 -6.93
CA TYR A 61 4.50 3.81 -5.88
C TYR A 61 3.57 3.52 -4.69
N PRO A 62 4.08 2.85 -3.66
CA PRO A 62 3.24 2.43 -2.54
C PRO A 62 3.12 3.53 -1.49
N PHE A 63 1.94 3.65 -0.91
CA PHE A 63 1.61 4.61 0.12
C PHE A 63 1.03 3.91 1.35
N LEU A 64 1.40 4.41 2.52
CA LEU A 64 0.74 4.14 3.79
C LEU A 64 0.12 5.41 4.31
N CYS A 65 -1.09 5.31 4.83
CA CYS A 65 -1.72 6.40 5.56
C CYS A 65 -1.69 6.10 7.05
N PHE A 66 -1.31 7.10 7.84
CA PHE A 66 -1.30 7.03 9.30
C PHE A 66 -2.35 7.97 9.90
N ASP A 67 -2.95 7.57 11.01
CA ASP A 67 -3.80 8.44 11.82
C ASP A 67 -2.97 9.30 12.81
N ALA A 68 -3.66 10.13 13.58
CA ALA A 68 -3.05 10.96 14.62
C ALA A 68 -2.30 10.16 15.71
N ALA A 69 -2.66 8.89 15.92
CA ALA A 69 -1.99 7.97 16.85
C ALA A 69 -0.83 7.20 16.20
N GLN A 70 -0.43 7.57 14.98
CA GLN A 70 0.61 6.92 14.19
C GLN A 70 0.31 5.44 13.89
N GLN A 71 -0.96 5.04 13.92
CA GLN A 71 -1.38 3.71 13.48
C GLN A 71 -1.64 3.72 11.98
N THR A 72 -1.39 2.60 11.31
CA THR A 72 -1.74 2.45 9.90
C THR A 72 -3.26 2.47 9.76
N ALA A 73 -3.76 3.46 9.03
CA ALA A 73 -5.19 3.68 8.79
C ALA A 73 -5.62 3.31 7.37
N ALA A 74 -4.70 3.36 6.40
CA ALA A 74 -4.96 2.92 5.04
C ALA A 74 -3.66 2.55 4.32
N ARG A 75 -3.78 1.93 3.15
CA ARG A 75 -2.69 1.68 2.21
C ARG A 75 -3.22 1.78 0.79
N CYS A 76 -2.36 2.12 -0.16
CA CYS A 76 -2.64 1.96 -1.58
C CYS A 76 -1.35 1.84 -2.40
N ILE A 77 -1.46 1.36 -3.63
CA ILE A 77 -0.42 1.36 -4.65
C ILE A 77 -0.91 2.19 -5.83
N LEU A 78 -0.13 3.22 -6.18
CA LEU A 78 -0.25 3.85 -7.48
C LEU A 78 0.56 3.04 -8.50
N THR A 79 -0.11 2.53 -9.52
CA THR A 79 0.48 1.74 -10.60
C THR A 79 0.51 2.57 -11.88
N VAL A 80 1.70 2.73 -12.46
CA VAL A 80 1.94 3.55 -13.66
C VAL A 80 2.46 2.66 -14.78
N TYR A 81 1.78 2.71 -15.93
CA TYR A 81 2.21 2.03 -17.15
C TYR A 81 2.88 3.07 -18.07
N PRO A 82 4.07 2.79 -18.63
CA PRO A 82 4.84 3.78 -19.40
C PRO A 82 4.11 4.28 -20.65
N ASP A 83 3.27 3.45 -21.27
CA ASP A 83 2.56 3.76 -22.51
C ASP A 83 1.11 4.24 -22.27
N ARG A 84 0.82 4.73 -21.07
CA ARG A 84 -0.51 5.22 -20.67
C ARG A 84 -0.40 6.63 -20.08
N ASP A 85 -1.40 7.43 -20.39
CA ASP A 85 -1.63 8.78 -19.87
C ASP A 85 -2.39 8.80 -18.54
N CYS A 86 -2.69 7.63 -17.98
CA CYS A 86 -3.36 7.45 -16.70
C CYS A 86 -2.59 6.50 -15.77
N ALA A 87 -2.88 6.61 -14.48
CA ALA A 87 -2.39 5.72 -13.44
C ALA A 87 -3.58 5.06 -12.71
N TYR A 88 -3.33 3.89 -12.14
CA TYR A 88 -4.34 3.13 -11.40
C TYR A 88 -3.99 3.16 -9.91
N ILE A 89 -4.98 3.31 -9.05
CA ILE A 89 -4.82 3.27 -7.60
C ILE A 89 -5.68 2.16 -7.02
N GLY A 90 -5.11 1.34 -6.14
CA GLY A 90 -5.77 0.22 -5.47
C GLY A 90 -5.10 -0.16 -4.17
#